data_AF-A0A191WCY9-F1
#
_entry.id   AF-A0A191WCY9-F1
#
_cell.length_a   1.000
_cell.length_b   1.000
_cell.length_c   1.000
_cell.angle_alpha   90.00
_cell.angle_beta   90.00
_cell.angle_gamma   90.00
#
_symmetry.space_group_name_H-M   'P 1'
#
loop_
_entity.id
_entity.type
_entity.pdbx_description
1 polymer ?
#
loop_
_entity_poly.entity_id
_entity_poly.type
_entity_poly.pdbx_seq_one_letter_code
_entity_poly.pdbx_strand_id
1 'polypeptide(L)'
;MSHRFEDASEYEFDLAPDVVWQAIATGPGLSSWFMGATEVDREQGVVRTRMGEYSQDSAIVADDEGRRFSFRGAESPDGRFFAMEFLVEARSSASTVLRIVSSGFLPGDDWEEEYDAMLAGGRLYQHTLVEYLEHFTGRPGVAVTVSAPTGDNDRRWAAMLADLGVDVSADGATVLGTTVTLTPTGLAPLTGVVDAVTPDTLGLRTADGLYRFFRGHWAAGVGHHLFAEADAAAAADRWQAWLDATAP
;
A
#
# COMPACT_ATOMS: atom_id res chain seq x y z
N MET A 1 22.37 5.15 -16.79
CA MET A 1 21.63 5.24 -18.06
C MET A 1 20.17 5.22 -17.67
N SER A 2 19.33 6.12 -18.18
CA SER A 2 17.94 6.18 -17.74
C SER A 2 17.08 5.02 -18.26
N HIS A 3 16.06 4.63 -17.50
CA HIS A 3 15.20 3.49 -17.82
C HIS A 3 13.72 3.88 -17.77
N ARG A 4 12.99 3.54 -18.83
CA ARG A 4 11.52 3.56 -18.86
C ARG A 4 11.02 2.18 -18.51
N PHE A 5 10.06 2.10 -17.59
CA PHE A 5 9.48 0.83 -17.18
C PHE A 5 7.97 0.79 -17.36
N GLU A 6 7.47 -0.44 -17.46
CA GLU A 6 6.05 -0.79 -17.45
C GLU A 6 5.92 -2.16 -16.78
N ASP A 7 5.05 -2.26 -15.78
CA ASP A 7 4.69 -3.49 -15.08
C ASP A 7 3.17 -3.64 -15.11
N ALA A 8 2.69 -4.79 -15.58
CA ALA A 8 1.27 -5.06 -15.75
C ALA A 8 0.87 -6.30 -14.96
N SER A 9 -0.21 -6.19 -14.20
CA SER A 9 -0.80 -7.28 -13.42
C SER A 9 -2.29 -7.39 -13.69
N GLU A 10 -2.83 -8.60 -13.58
CA GLU A 10 -4.24 -8.91 -13.82
C GLU A 10 -4.79 -9.71 -12.64
N TYR A 11 -5.98 -9.32 -12.18
CA TYR A 11 -6.67 -9.93 -11.03
C TYR A 11 -8.12 -10.20 -11.40
N GLU A 12 -8.64 -11.36 -10.97
CA GLU A 12 -10.05 -11.73 -11.13
C GLU A 12 -10.76 -11.64 -9.78
N PHE A 13 -11.95 -11.05 -9.77
CA PHE A 13 -12.77 -10.91 -8.56
C PHE A 13 -14.19 -11.40 -8.82
N ASP A 14 -14.76 -12.11 -7.85
CA ASP A 14 -16.19 -12.41 -7.74
C ASP A 14 -16.97 -11.20 -7.18
N LEU A 15 -16.72 -10.03 -7.78
CA LEU A 15 -17.31 -8.74 -7.40
C LEU A 15 -17.92 -8.06 -8.61
N ALA A 16 -18.95 -7.25 -8.37
CA ALA A 16 -19.54 -6.40 -9.40
C ALA A 16 -18.51 -5.35 -9.88
N PRO A 17 -18.52 -4.97 -11.17
CA PRO A 17 -17.57 -3.98 -11.70
C PRO A 17 -17.60 -2.63 -10.97
N ASP A 18 -18.78 -2.19 -10.55
CA ASP A 18 -18.95 -0.93 -9.81
C ASP A 18 -18.21 -0.96 -8.47
N VAL A 19 -18.17 -2.11 -7.80
CA VAL A 19 -17.45 -2.27 -6.54
C VAL A 19 -15.94 -2.11 -6.75
N VAL A 20 -15.40 -2.78 -7.77
CA VAL A 20 -13.98 -2.67 -8.13
C VAL A 20 -13.65 -1.24 -8.56
N TRP A 21 -14.54 -0.61 -9.33
CA TRP A 21 -14.41 0.78 -9.75
C TRP A 21 -14.34 1.74 -8.56
N GLN A 22 -15.20 1.57 -7.55
CA GLN A 22 -15.16 2.41 -6.34
C GLN A 22 -13.79 2.32 -5.64
N ALA A 23 -13.17 1.13 -5.59
CA ALA A 23 -11.88 0.93 -4.94
C ALA A 23 -10.70 1.64 -5.65
N ILE A 24 -10.73 1.73 -6.98
CA ILE A 24 -9.59 2.21 -7.79
C ILE A 24 -9.74 3.65 -8.31
N ALA A 25 -10.97 4.17 -8.39
CA ALA A 25 -11.27 5.45 -9.04
C ALA A 25 -11.83 6.53 -8.10
N THR A 26 -11.86 6.29 -6.79
CA THR A 26 -12.38 7.25 -5.80
C THR A 26 -11.39 7.51 -4.68
N GLY A 27 -11.50 8.70 -4.05
CA GLY A 27 -10.67 9.04 -2.89
C GLY A 27 -10.80 8.04 -1.73
N PRO A 28 -12.04 7.72 -1.27
CA PRO A 28 -12.25 6.70 -0.25
C PRO A 28 -11.73 5.32 -0.64
N GLY A 29 -11.89 4.90 -1.90
CA GLY A 29 -11.36 3.65 -2.41
C GLY A 29 -9.83 3.60 -2.38
N LEU A 30 -9.17 4.58 -3.00
CA LEU A 30 -7.70 4.65 -3.03
C LEU A 30 -7.10 4.76 -1.63
N SER A 31 -7.74 5.53 -0.74
CA SER A 31 -7.33 5.64 0.68
C SER A 31 -7.47 4.34 1.46
N SER A 32 -8.12 3.30 0.91
CA SER A 32 -8.35 2.02 1.57
C SER A 32 -7.23 0.99 1.35
N TRP A 33 -6.32 1.23 0.41
CA TRP A 33 -5.27 0.27 0.07
C TRP A 33 -3.97 0.90 -0.46
N PHE A 34 -4.05 2.13 -0.98
CA PHE A 34 -2.89 2.81 -1.56
C PHE A 34 -2.03 3.49 -0.48
N MET A 35 -0.93 4.11 -0.89
CA MET A 35 0.14 4.56 0.01
C MET A 35 -0.27 5.54 1.11
N GLY A 36 -1.39 6.26 0.96
CA GLY A 36 -1.78 7.30 1.89
C GLY A 36 -3.22 7.78 1.69
N ALA A 37 -3.56 8.86 2.37
CA ALA A 37 -4.85 9.51 2.19
C ALA A 37 -4.91 10.11 0.78
N THR A 38 -5.92 9.71 0.02
CA THR A 38 -6.07 10.09 -1.39
C THR A 38 -7.38 10.80 -1.63
N GLU A 39 -7.29 11.95 -2.31
CA GLU A 39 -8.42 12.68 -2.86
C GLU A 39 -8.44 12.52 -4.38
N VAL A 40 -9.62 12.34 -4.97
CA VAL A 40 -9.83 12.35 -6.42
C VAL A 40 -10.74 13.52 -6.76
N ASP A 41 -10.15 14.58 -7.29
CA ASP A 41 -10.82 15.82 -7.69
C ASP A 41 -10.95 15.83 -9.22
N ARG A 42 -12.09 15.33 -9.69
CA ARG A 42 -12.40 15.22 -11.14
C ARG A 42 -12.61 16.58 -11.79
N GLU A 43 -13.08 17.59 -11.04
CA GLU A 43 -13.29 18.93 -11.57
C GLU A 43 -11.96 19.60 -11.92
N GLN A 44 -10.94 19.39 -11.09
CA GLN A 44 -9.57 19.86 -11.36
C GLN A 44 -8.73 18.86 -12.17
N GLY A 45 -9.25 17.64 -12.39
CA GLY A 45 -8.54 16.59 -13.10
C GLY A 45 -7.29 16.10 -12.35
N VAL A 46 -7.35 15.97 -11.02
CA VAL A 46 -6.19 15.64 -10.18
C VAL A 46 -6.49 14.59 -9.12
N VAL A 47 -5.52 13.72 -8.87
CA VAL A 47 -5.45 12.80 -7.73
C VAL A 47 -4.38 13.31 -6.78
N ARG A 48 -4.74 13.60 -5.53
CA ARG A 48 -3.80 14.10 -4.50
C ARG A 48 -3.61 13.00 -3.46
N THR A 49 -2.37 12.57 -3.26
CA THR A 49 -2.03 11.57 -2.24
C THR A 49 -1.08 12.15 -1.20
N ARG A 50 -1.41 11.95 0.08
CA ARG A 50 -0.69 12.47 1.24
C ARG A 50 -0.30 11.35 2.19
N MET A 51 0.94 11.33 2.64
CA MET A 51 1.47 10.34 3.59
C MET A 51 2.57 10.99 4.44
N GLY A 52 2.28 11.36 5.69
CA GLY A 52 3.22 12.13 6.50
C GLY A 52 3.60 13.45 5.80
N GLU A 53 4.91 13.70 5.62
CA GLU A 53 5.41 14.86 4.86
C GLU A 53 5.34 14.67 3.33
N TYR A 54 5.13 13.45 2.86
CA TYR A 54 5.00 13.17 1.43
C TYR A 54 3.66 13.70 0.90
N SER A 55 3.74 14.40 -0.24
CA SER A 55 2.59 14.90 -0.98
C SER A 55 2.85 14.78 -2.47
N GLN A 56 1.91 14.20 -3.20
CA GLN A 56 1.95 14.11 -4.65
C GLN A 56 0.61 14.49 -5.26
N ASP A 57 0.65 15.41 -6.22
CA ASP A 57 -0.45 15.73 -7.10
C ASP A 57 -0.19 15.05 -8.46
N SER A 58 -1.15 14.25 -8.91
CA SER A 58 -1.09 13.51 -10.18
C SER A 58 -2.24 13.93 -11.09
N ALA A 59 -1.96 14.25 -12.34
CA ALA A 59 -2.99 14.58 -13.32
C ALA A 59 -3.79 13.33 -13.69
N ILE A 60 -5.12 13.43 -13.73
CA ILE A 60 -6.00 12.42 -14.29
C ILE A 60 -5.81 12.44 -15.81
N VAL A 61 -5.41 11.30 -16.37
CA VAL A 61 -5.12 11.13 -17.80
C VAL A 61 -6.30 10.51 -18.54
N ALA A 62 -7.06 9.62 -17.88
CA ALA A 62 -8.28 9.03 -18.40
C ALA A 62 -9.26 8.74 -17.24
N ASP A 63 -10.54 8.97 -17.48
CA ASP A 63 -11.64 8.73 -16.55
C ASP A 63 -12.88 8.29 -17.34
N ASP A 64 -12.80 7.05 -17.84
CA ASP A 64 -13.90 6.37 -18.53
C ASP A 64 -14.64 5.52 -17.49
N GLU A 65 -15.74 6.04 -16.94
CA GLU A 65 -16.46 5.43 -15.83
C GLU A 65 -16.75 3.93 -16.03
N GLY A 66 -16.37 3.13 -15.03
CA GLY A 66 -16.55 1.67 -15.03
C GLY A 66 -15.63 0.90 -15.97
N ARG A 67 -14.69 1.56 -16.68
CA ARG A 67 -13.85 0.93 -17.72
C ARG A 67 -12.37 1.25 -17.60
N ARG A 68 -11.99 2.52 -17.44
CA ARG A 68 -10.59 2.95 -17.41
C ARG A 68 -10.39 4.16 -16.52
N PHE A 69 -9.49 4.05 -15.56
CA PHE A 69 -9.05 5.19 -14.76
C PHE A 69 -7.53 5.25 -14.80
N SER A 70 -6.94 6.42 -15.04
CA SER A 70 -5.49 6.56 -15.01
C SER A 70 -5.07 7.93 -14.52
N PHE A 71 -3.96 7.97 -13.79
CA PHE A 71 -3.35 9.20 -13.33
C PHE A 71 -1.83 9.12 -13.40
N ARG A 72 -1.19 10.28 -13.56
CA ARG A 72 0.26 10.42 -13.75
C ARG A 72 0.80 11.57 -12.91
N GLY A 73 1.84 11.28 -12.13
CA GLY A 73 2.59 12.29 -11.40
C GLY A 73 3.32 13.26 -12.33
N ALA A 74 3.49 14.50 -11.90
CA ALA A 74 4.30 15.47 -12.61
C ALA A 74 5.74 14.96 -12.80
N GLU A 75 6.32 15.34 -13.95
CA GLU A 75 7.71 15.02 -14.23
C GLU A 75 8.63 15.91 -13.39
N SER A 76 9.57 15.29 -12.68
CA SER A 76 10.60 16.00 -11.92
C SER A 76 11.66 16.58 -12.86
N PRO A 77 12.49 17.55 -12.43
CA PRO A 77 13.49 18.17 -13.30
C PRO A 77 14.50 17.20 -13.93
N ASP A 78 14.71 16.05 -13.30
CA ASP A 78 15.57 14.95 -13.78
C ASP A 78 14.83 13.98 -14.74
N GLY A 79 13.57 14.26 -15.07
CA GLY A 79 12.72 13.45 -15.95
C GLY A 79 11.91 12.38 -15.22
N ARG A 80 12.04 12.23 -13.90
CA ARG A 80 11.37 11.17 -13.14
C ARG A 80 9.86 11.36 -13.10
N PHE A 81 9.10 10.30 -13.32
CA PHE A 81 7.66 10.28 -13.09
C PHE A 81 7.14 8.85 -12.84
N PHE A 82 5.94 8.77 -12.27
CA PHE A 82 5.18 7.54 -12.07
C PHE A 82 3.75 7.72 -12.58
N ALA A 83 3.16 6.67 -13.13
CA ALA A 83 1.79 6.64 -13.62
C ALA A 83 1.13 5.29 -13.32
N MET A 84 -0.17 5.34 -13.02
CA MET A 84 -1.01 4.15 -12.86
C MET A 84 -2.17 4.20 -13.84
N GLU A 85 -2.46 3.05 -14.44
CA GLU A 85 -3.66 2.82 -15.23
C GLU A 85 -4.37 1.58 -14.71
N PHE A 86 -5.68 1.70 -14.57
CA PHE A 86 -6.60 0.63 -14.19
C PHE A 86 -7.58 0.41 -15.33
N LEU A 87 -7.79 -0.84 -15.70
CA LEU A 87 -8.77 -1.26 -16.70
C LEU A 87 -9.69 -2.29 -16.08
N VAL A 88 -10.99 -2.04 -16.17
CA VAL A 88 -12.05 -2.88 -15.60
C VAL A 88 -12.79 -3.56 -16.73
N GLU A 89 -12.83 -4.89 -16.71
CA GLU A 89 -13.59 -5.71 -17.64
C GLU A 89 -14.65 -6.53 -16.89
N ALA A 90 -15.93 -6.25 -17.16
CA ALA A 90 -17.03 -7.04 -16.62
C ALA A 90 -17.12 -8.40 -17.34
N ARG A 91 -16.91 -9.50 -16.62
CA ARG A 91 -17.16 -10.87 -17.12
C ARG A 91 -18.64 -11.24 -16.95
N SER A 92 -19.25 -10.78 -15.87
CA SER A 92 -20.68 -10.84 -15.60
C SER A 92 -21.10 -9.71 -14.66
N SER A 93 -22.36 -9.67 -14.20
CA SER A 93 -22.81 -8.69 -13.21
C SER A 93 -22.16 -8.85 -11.82
N ALA A 94 -21.51 -9.99 -11.56
CA ALA A 94 -20.89 -10.31 -10.28
C ALA A 94 -19.46 -10.85 -10.44
N SER A 95 -18.82 -10.63 -11.60
CA SER A 95 -17.45 -11.07 -11.85
C SER A 95 -16.74 -10.05 -12.73
N THR A 96 -15.53 -9.69 -12.31
CA THR A 96 -14.75 -8.58 -12.88
C THR A 96 -13.29 -8.97 -13.00
N VAL A 97 -12.66 -8.62 -14.13
CA VAL A 97 -11.20 -8.63 -14.28
C VAL A 97 -10.70 -7.20 -14.14
N LEU A 98 -9.70 -7.01 -13.28
CA LEU A 98 -8.98 -5.74 -13.12
C LEU A 98 -7.55 -5.91 -13.64
N ARG A 99 -7.18 -5.10 -14.63
CA ARG A 99 -5.79 -4.96 -15.05
C ARG A 99 -5.21 -3.67 -14.49
N ILE A 100 -4.04 -3.77 -13.87
CA ILE A 100 -3.29 -2.65 -13.31
C ILE A 100 -1.98 -2.53 -14.07
N VAL A 101 -1.68 -1.33 -14.56
CA VAL A 101 -0.43 -1.01 -15.24
C VAL A 101 0.25 0.11 -14.47
N SER A 102 1.45 -0.16 -13.96
CA SER A 102 2.34 0.84 -13.37
C SER A 102 3.47 1.14 -14.35
N SER A 103 3.69 2.42 -14.64
CA SER A 103 4.72 2.84 -15.59
C SER A 103 5.41 4.11 -15.15
N GLY A 104 6.60 4.38 -15.68
CA GLY A 104 7.36 5.54 -15.26
C GLY A 104 8.71 5.65 -15.92
N PHE A 105 9.51 6.57 -15.39
CA PHE A 105 10.88 6.80 -15.81
C PHE A 105 11.77 7.04 -14.59
N LEU A 106 12.88 6.32 -14.55
CA LEU A 106 13.90 6.44 -13.51
C LEU A 106 15.20 6.95 -14.17
N PRO A 107 15.67 8.16 -13.81
CA PRO A 107 16.98 8.66 -14.25
C PRO A 107 18.11 8.08 -13.38
N GLY A 108 19.35 8.17 -13.85
CA GLY A 108 20.53 7.78 -13.06
C GLY A 108 21.20 6.48 -13.51
N ASP A 109 22.28 6.11 -12.81
CA ASP A 109 23.00 4.84 -13.01
C ASP A 109 22.59 3.78 -11.97
N ASP A 110 21.94 4.19 -10.89
CA ASP A 110 21.35 3.41 -9.78
C ASP A 110 19.89 3.02 -10.03
N TRP A 111 19.40 3.20 -11.26
CA TRP A 111 17.99 2.97 -11.62
C TRP A 111 17.52 1.53 -11.35
N GLU A 112 18.41 0.54 -11.41
CA GLU A 112 18.05 -0.87 -11.18
C GLU A 112 17.57 -1.10 -9.74
N GLU A 113 18.28 -0.54 -8.75
CA GLU A 113 17.91 -0.67 -7.33
C GLU A 113 16.61 0.10 -7.03
N GLU A 114 16.44 1.30 -7.61
CA GLU A 114 15.21 2.07 -7.48
C GLU A 114 14.02 1.36 -8.15
N TYR A 115 14.26 0.74 -9.31
CA TYR A 115 13.25 -0.03 -10.04
C TYR A 115 12.77 -1.24 -9.24
N ASP A 116 13.69 -2.03 -8.67
CA ASP A 116 13.35 -3.20 -7.88
C ASP A 116 12.58 -2.82 -6.60
N ALA A 117 13.01 -1.75 -5.91
CA ALA A 117 12.31 -1.24 -4.73
C ALA A 117 10.90 -0.77 -5.07
N MET A 118 10.72 -0.06 -6.19
CA MET A 118 9.43 0.41 -6.65
C MET A 118 8.52 -0.74 -7.08
N LEU A 119 9.03 -1.76 -7.78
CA LEU A 119 8.27 -2.96 -8.11
C LEU A 119 7.81 -3.72 -6.86
N ALA A 120 8.69 -3.87 -5.86
CA ALA A 120 8.36 -4.52 -4.60
C ALA A 120 7.26 -3.76 -3.85
N GLY A 121 7.38 -2.43 -3.73
CA GLY A 121 6.36 -1.58 -3.12
C GLY A 121 5.04 -1.59 -3.91
N GLY A 122 5.11 -1.54 -5.24
CA GLY A 122 3.95 -1.63 -6.13
C GLY A 122 3.17 -2.93 -5.94
N ARG A 123 3.88 -4.07 -5.91
CA ARG A 123 3.26 -5.38 -5.63
C ARG A 123 2.60 -5.44 -4.25
N LEU A 124 3.19 -4.81 -3.23
CA LEU A 124 2.58 -4.75 -1.89
C LEU A 124 1.27 -3.95 -1.88
N TYR A 125 1.20 -2.83 -2.60
CA TYR A 125 -0.04 -2.08 -2.74
C TYR A 125 -1.10 -2.83 -3.54
N GLN A 126 -0.70 -3.54 -4.60
CA GLN A 126 -1.63 -4.40 -5.35
C GLN A 126 -2.16 -5.56 -4.48
N HIS A 127 -1.30 -6.19 -3.67
CA HIS A 127 -1.73 -7.19 -2.67
C HIS A 127 -2.72 -6.58 -1.67
N THR A 128 -2.45 -5.37 -1.18
CA THR A 128 -3.35 -4.66 -0.26
C THR A 128 -4.70 -4.32 -0.91
N LEU A 129 -4.73 -4.01 -2.21
CA LEU A 129 -5.97 -3.84 -2.97
C LEU A 129 -6.78 -5.14 -3.04
N VAL A 130 -6.13 -6.27 -3.32
CA VAL A 130 -6.79 -7.58 -3.34
C VAL A 130 -7.43 -7.89 -1.99
N GLU A 131 -6.66 -7.75 -0.90
CA GLU A 131 -7.16 -7.98 0.46
C GLU A 131 -8.30 -7.02 0.84
N TYR A 132 -8.23 -5.75 0.39
CA TYR A 132 -9.32 -4.79 0.56
C TYR A 132 -10.60 -5.25 -0.15
N LEU A 133 -10.47 -5.62 -1.43
CA LEU A 133 -11.60 -6.04 -2.26
C LEU A 133 -12.23 -7.35 -1.77
N GLU A 134 -11.44 -8.30 -1.25
CA GLU A 134 -11.94 -9.59 -0.77
C GLU A 134 -12.57 -9.53 0.64
N HIS A 135 -12.11 -8.61 1.49
CA HIS A 135 -12.45 -8.66 2.92
C HIS A 135 -13.09 -7.39 3.49
N PHE A 136 -12.94 -6.25 2.83
CA PHE A 136 -13.34 -4.94 3.37
C PHE A 136 -14.18 -4.12 2.40
N THR A 137 -14.71 -4.74 1.35
CA THR A 137 -15.56 -4.10 0.34
C THR A 137 -16.62 -3.20 0.97
N GLY A 138 -16.74 -1.97 0.48
CA GLY A 138 -17.75 -1.01 0.94
C GLY A 138 -17.46 -0.38 2.31
N ARG A 139 -16.35 -0.73 2.96
CA ARG A 139 -15.86 -0.06 4.17
C ARG A 139 -14.72 0.88 3.75
N PRO A 140 -14.90 2.21 3.72
CA PRO A 140 -13.81 3.11 3.40
C PRO A 140 -12.74 3.02 4.49
N GLY A 141 -11.48 2.86 4.07
CA GLY A 141 -10.33 2.78 4.94
C GLY A 141 -9.72 4.15 5.24
N VAL A 142 -9.16 4.26 6.44
CA VAL A 142 -8.30 5.39 6.84
C VAL A 142 -6.85 4.93 6.72
N ALA A 143 -6.12 5.49 5.75
CA ALA A 143 -4.69 5.26 5.59
C ALA A 143 -3.90 5.99 6.68
N VAL A 144 -2.99 5.25 7.32
CA VAL A 144 -2.06 5.77 8.32
C VAL A 144 -0.72 5.12 8.06
N THR A 145 0.33 5.92 7.99
CA THR A 145 1.70 5.42 7.85
C THR A 145 2.58 6.16 8.83
N VAL A 146 3.38 5.40 9.58
CA VAL A 146 4.47 5.93 10.38
C VAL A 146 5.76 5.25 9.97
N SER A 147 6.84 6.03 9.98
CA SER A 147 8.14 5.55 9.55
C SER A 147 9.23 6.34 10.25
N ALA A 148 10.30 5.67 10.65
CA ALA A 148 11.49 6.32 11.14
C ALA A 148 12.46 6.51 9.95
N PRO A 149 12.94 7.73 9.70
CA PRO A 149 13.89 7.98 8.63
C PRO A 149 15.26 7.38 8.95
N THR A 150 16.00 7.02 7.90
CA THR A 150 17.44 6.73 7.81
C THR A 150 18.18 6.30 9.09
N GLY A 151 18.64 5.04 9.06
CA GLY A 151 19.50 4.42 10.06
C GLY A 151 19.85 2.99 9.63
N ASP A 152 20.22 2.13 10.58
CA ASP A 152 20.35 0.69 10.33
C ASP A 152 18.94 0.07 10.23
N ASN A 153 18.34 0.13 9.03
CA ASN A 153 16.99 -0.36 8.78
C ASN A 153 16.87 -1.88 9.01
N ASP A 154 17.95 -2.64 8.81
CA ASP A 154 17.96 -4.07 9.06
C ASP A 154 17.89 -4.37 10.56
N ARG A 155 18.68 -3.66 11.38
CA ARG A 155 18.59 -3.74 12.84
C ARG A 155 17.22 -3.30 13.35
N ARG A 156 16.66 -2.23 12.78
CA ARG A 156 15.34 -1.70 13.12
C ARG A 156 14.25 -2.72 12.80
N TRP A 157 14.31 -3.34 11.63
CA TRP A 157 13.40 -4.40 11.22
C TRP A 157 13.45 -5.61 12.15
N ALA A 158 14.65 -6.08 12.50
CA ALA A 158 14.82 -7.18 13.45
C ALA A 158 14.23 -6.86 14.83
N ALA A 159 14.40 -5.62 15.31
CA ALA A 159 13.82 -5.18 16.58
C ALA A 159 12.29 -5.12 16.54
N MET A 160 11.72 -4.63 15.43
CA MET A 160 10.27 -4.62 15.22
C MET A 160 9.68 -6.04 15.25
N LEU A 161 10.26 -6.97 14.49
CA LEU A 161 9.78 -8.36 14.45
C LEU A 161 9.87 -9.04 15.83
N ALA A 162 10.98 -8.81 16.55
CA ALA A 162 11.18 -9.35 17.90
C ALA A 162 10.12 -8.83 18.89
N ASP A 163 9.79 -7.54 18.85
CA ASP A 163 8.77 -6.95 19.73
C ASP A 163 7.34 -7.38 19.38
N LEU A 164 7.04 -7.56 18.09
CA LEU A 164 5.75 -8.09 17.65
C LEU A 164 5.50 -9.52 18.15
N GLY A 165 6.53 -10.24 18.58
CA GLY A 165 6.43 -11.59 19.12
C GLY A 165 6.22 -12.66 18.04
N VAL A 166 6.59 -12.37 16.79
CA VAL A 166 6.50 -13.32 15.68
C VAL A 166 7.89 -13.82 15.32
N ASP A 167 8.07 -15.13 15.39
CA ASP A 167 9.24 -15.79 14.83
C ASP A 167 9.03 -15.99 13.32
N VAL A 168 9.26 -14.91 12.55
CA VAL A 168 9.30 -15.00 11.09
C VAL A 168 10.67 -15.58 10.76
N SER A 169 10.76 -16.90 10.58
CA SER A 169 11.98 -17.52 10.07
C SER A 169 12.35 -16.90 8.72
N ALA A 170 13.63 -16.93 8.35
CA ALA A 170 14.14 -16.26 7.15
C ALA A 170 13.45 -16.67 5.83
N ASP A 171 12.71 -17.79 5.81
CA ASP A 171 11.89 -18.25 4.70
C ASP A 171 10.41 -17.84 4.80
N GLY A 172 9.91 -17.42 5.97
CA GLY A 172 8.62 -16.74 6.19
C GLY A 172 7.35 -17.52 5.82
N ALA A 173 7.49 -18.63 5.10
CA ALA A 173 6.43 -19.37 4.46
C ALA A 173 5.58 -20.18 5.43
N THR A 174 6.09 -20.46 6.64
CA THR A 174 5.39 -21.28 7.64
C THR A 174 4.23 -20.55 8.31
N VAL A 175 4.26 -19.21 8.36
CA VAL A 175 3.23 -18.41 9.04
C VAL A 175 2.20 -17.80 8.08
N LEU A 176 2.48 -17.77 6.77
CA LEU A 176 1.55 -17.25 5.78
C LEU A 176 0.21 -18.00 5.81
N GLY A 177 -0.90 -17.27 5.81
CA GLY A 177 -2.27 -17.79 5.92
C GLY A 177 -2.67 -18.24 7.33
N THR A 178 -1.76 -18.16 8.32
CA THR A 178 -2.07 -18.56 9.70
C THR A 178 -2.60 -17.38 10.52
N THR A 179 -3.44 -17.66 11.50
CA THR A 179 -3.85 -16.68 12.50
C THR A 179 -2.78 -16.55 13.57
N VAL A 180 -2.32 -15.33 13.81
CA VAL A 180 -1.34 -14.98 14.85
C VAL A 180 -1.88 -13.85 15.72
N THR A 181 -1.29 -13.70 16.90
CA THR A 181 -1.51 -12.53 17.77
C THR A 181 -0.19 -11.79 17.91
N LEU A 182 -0.09 -10.59 17.33
CA LEU A 182 1.03 -9.68 17.53
C LEU A 182 0.86 -8.94 18.85
N THR A 183 1.94 -8.74 19.59
CA THR A 183 1.92 -8.03 20.88
C THR A 183 2.85 -6.82 20.91
N PRO A 184 2.63 -5.81 20.02
CA PRO A 184 3.46 -4.61 19.99
C PRO A 184 3.46 -3.90 21.36
N THR A 185 4.65 -3.61 21.89
CA THR A 185 4.80 -3.01 23.23
C THR A 185 4.08 -1.67 23.33
N GLY A 186 3.25 -1.50 24.37
CA GLY A 186 2.51 -0.26 24.58
C GLY A 186 1.25 -0.09 23.72
N LEU A 187 0.94 -1.07 22.86
CA LEU A 187 -0.28 -1.14 22.06
C LEU A 187 -1.14 -2.34 22.45
N ALA A 188 -2.41 -2.33 22.02
CA ALA A 188 -3.29 -3.48 22.18
C ALA A 188 -2.82 -4.63 21.27
N PRO A 189 -2.92 -5.90 21.71
CA PRO A 189 -2.60 -7.04 20.85
C PRO A 189 -3.45 -7.04 19.57
N LEU A 190 -2.83 -7.41 18.45
CA LEU A 190 -3.47 -7.52 17.14
C LEU A 190 -3.61 -8.98 16.78
N THR A 191 -4.84 -9.47 16.64
CA THR A 191 -5.09 -10.83 16.16
C THR A 191 -5.60 -10.79 14.73
N GLY A 192 -4.95 -11.53 13.84
CA GLY A 192 -5.26 -11.51 12.42
C GLY A 192 -4.57 -12.64 11.66
N VAL A 193 -4.86 -12.72 10.37
CA VAL A 193 -4.21 -13.65 9.44
C VAL A 193 -2.97 -12.98 8.87
N VAL A 194 -1.84 -13.68 8.87
CA VAL A 194 -0.65 -13.24 8.13
C VAL A 194 -0.93 -13.40 6.63
N ASP A 195 -1.05 -12.30 5.90
CA ASP A 195 -1.46 -12.31 4.49
C ASP A 195 -0.31 -11.95 3.53
N ALA A 196 0.82 -11.45 4.04
CA ALA A 196 2.03 -11.22 3.26
C ALA A 196 3.28 -11.49 4.08
N VAL A 197 4.26 -12.19 3.51
CA VAL A 197 5.60 -12.33 4.09
C VAL A 197 6.63 -12.25 2.98
N THR A 198 7.54 -11.28 3.09
CA THR A 198 8.73 -11.13 2.26
C THR A 198 9.92 -10.86 3.18
N PRO A 199 11.17 -10.86 2.68
CA PRO A 199 12.32 -10.45 3.50
C PRO A 199 12.14 -9.06 4.14
N ASP A 200 11.34 -8.21 3.51
CA ASP A 200 11.20 -6.78 3.81
C ASP A 200 9.80 -6.40 4.30
N THR A 201 8.89 -7.35 4.45
CA THR A 201 7.49 -7.06 4.77
C THR A 201 6.83 -8.17 5.55
N LEU A 202 6.06 -7.77 6.56
CA LEU A 202 5.08 -8.61 7.26
C LEU A 202 3.70 -7.95 7.15
N GLY A 203 2.78 -8.66 6.52
CA GLY A 203 1.37 -8.29 6.42
C GLY A 203 0.53 -8.99 7.49
N LEU A 204 -0.38 -8.25 8.11
CA LEU A 204 -1.42 -8.82 8.96
C LEU A 204 -2.79 -8.24 8.58
N ARG A 205 -3.74 -9.10 8.26
CA ARG A 205 -5.16 -8.76 8.12
C ARG A 205 -5.93 -9.11 9.38
N THR A 206 -6.46 -8.10 10.07
CA THR A 206 -7.37 -8.28 11.21
C THR A 206 -8.83 -8.20 10.75
N ALA A 207 -9.79 -8.20 11.67
CA ALA A 207 -11.20 -7.97 11.35
C ALA A 207 -11.49 -6.54 10.85
N ASP A 208 -10.63 -5.58 11.21
CA ASP A 208 -10.89 -4.14 11.05
C ASP A 208 -9.68 -3.37 10.49
N GLY A 209 -8.64 -4.06 10.04
CA GLY A 209 -7.48 -3.39 9.47
C GLY A 209 -6.55 -4.29 8.68
N LEU A 210 -5.83 -3.66 7.75
CA LEU A 210 -4.68 -4.22 7.05
C LEU A 210 -3.44 -3.53 7.60
N TYR A 211 -2.50 -4.29 8.16
CA TYR A 211 -1.22 -3.80 8.67
C TYR A 211 -0.10 -4.30 7.77
N ARG A 212 0.82 -3.40 7.43
CA ARG A 212 1.96 -3.61 6.55
C ARG A 212 3.20 -3.11 7.29
N PHE A 213 3.84 -3.99 8.03
CA PHE A 213 5.15 -3.70 8.62
C PHE A 213 6.19 -3.87 7.54
N PHE A 214 7.09 -2.90 7.39
CA PHE A 214 8.03 -2.89 6.27
C PHE A 214 9.42 -2.42 6.68
N ARG A 215 10.40 -2.92 5.93
CA ARG A 215 11.78 -2.45 5.85
C ARG A 215 12.05 -1.98 4.43
N GLY A 216 11.94 -0.69 4.19
CA GLY A 216 12.27 -0.07 2.91
C GLY A 216 13.74 0.33 2.85
N HIS A 217 14.19 0.71 1.65
CA HIS A 217 15.54 1.23 1.44
C HIS A 217 15.79 2.50 2.27
N TRP A 218 14.81 3.41 2.35
CA TRP A 218 14.95 4.73 2.99
C TRP A 218 14.34 4.83 4.39
N ALA A 219 13.48 3.88 4.78
CA ALA A 219 12.79 3.91 6.06
C ALA A 219 12.27 2.51 6.43
N ALA A 220 12.04 2.29 7.72
CA ALA A 220 11.26 1.14 8.21
C ALA A 220 10.12 1.65 9.09
N GLY A 221 9.01 0.91 9.11
CA GLY A 221 7.82 1.35 9.81
C GLY A 221 6.61 0.48 9.56
N VAL A 222 5.44 1.09 9.74
CA VAL A 222 4.14 0.44 9.54
C VAL A 222 3.23 1.36 8.74
N GLY A 223 2.71 0.82 7.64
CA GLY A 223 1.53 1.35 6.96
C GLY A 223 0.32 0.53 7.36
N HIS A 224 -0.81 1.17 7.61
CA HIS A 224 -2.04 0.44 7.85
C HIS A 224 -3.28 1.18 7.35
N HIS A 225 -4.29 0.39 6.97
CA HIS A 225 -5.61 0.87 6.57
C HIS A 225 -6.62 0.39 7.61
N LEU A 226 -7.27 1.33 8.29
CA LEU A 226 -8.26 1.04 9.32
C LEU A 226 -9.67 1.15 8.75
N PHE A 227 -10.49 0.11 8.93
CA PHE A 227 -11.85 -0.01 8.40
C PHE A 227 -12.93 0.10 9.49
N ALA A 228 -12.53 0.38 10.72
CA ALA A 228 -13.41 0.84 11.79
C ALA A 228 -13.32 2.37 11.90
N GLU A 229 -14.28 3.02 12.58
CA GLU A 229 -14.17 4.44 12.91
C GLU A 229 -12.88 4.68 13.68
N ALA A 230 -11.94 5.39 13.06
CA ALA A 230 -10.61 5.62 13.60
C ALA A 230 -10.18 7.06 13.38
N ASP A 231 -9.62 7.66 14.43
CA ASP A 231 -8.87 8.91 14.32
C ASP A 231 -7.48 8.57 13.78
N ALA A 232 -7.20 9.00 12.55
CA ALA A 232 -5.95 8.77 11.84
C ALA A 232 -4.75 9.32 12.62
N ALA A 233 -4.87 10.51 13.20
CA ALA A 233 -3.79 11.17 13.93
C ALA A 233 -3.51 10.45 15.24
N ALA A 234 -4.56 10.10 16.00
CA ALA A 234 -4.37 9.35 17.24
C ALA A 234 -3.82 7.93 16.98
N ALA A 235 -4.17 7.30 15.85
CA ALA A 235 -3.58 6.04 15.44
C ALA A 235 -2.10 6.20 15.07
N ALA A 236 -1.76 7.23 14.27
CA ALA A 236 -0.39 7.56 13.93
C ALA A 236 0.46 7.82 15.17
N ASP A 237 -0.01 8.63 16.12
CA ASP A 237 0.72 8.95 17.36
C ASP A 237 1.05 7.69 18.17
N ARG A 238 0.08 6.77 18.30
CA ARG A 238 0.29 5.49 18.99
C ARG A 238 1.33 4.62 18.30
N TRP A 239 1.26 4.49 16.97
CA TRP A 239 2.21 3.70 16.22
C TRP A 239 3.60 4.34 16.14
N GLN A 240 3.69 5.66 16.08
CA GLN A 240 4.96 6.38 16.14
C GLN A 240 5.62 6.16 17.49
N ALA A 241 4.88 6.26 18.60
CA ALA A 241 5.41 6.00 19.94
C ALA A 241 5.94 4.56 20.09
N TRP A 242 5.25 3.57 19.52
CA TRP A 242 5.73 2.19 19.47
C TRP A 242 7.03 2.06 18.66
N LEU A 243 7.07 2.68 17.47
CA LEU A 243 8.22 2.62 16.58
C LEU A 243 9.47 3.24 17.22
N ASP A 244 9.32 4.40 17.86
CA ASP A 244 10.40 5.12 18.55
C ASP A 244 10.94 4.33 19.77
N ALA A 245 10.07 3.59 20.47
CA ALA A 245 10.46 2.79 21.63
C ALA A 245 11.12 1.45 21.26
N THR A 246 10.63 0.81 20.20
CA THR A 246 11.04 -0.54 19.77
C THR A 246 12.34 -0.52 18.98
N ALA A 247 12.54 0.55 18.22
CA ALA A 247 13.75 0.76 17.45
C ALA A 247 14.17 2.24 17.57
N PRO A 248 14.97 2.61 18.57
CA PRO A 248 15.53 3.95 18.64
C PRO A 248 16.55 4.20 17.53
#